data_AF-R9AE17-F1
#
_entry.id   AF-R9AE17-F1
#
_cell.length_a   1.000
_cell.length_b   1.000
_cell.length_c   1.000
_cell.angle_alpha   90.00
_cell.angle_beta   90.00
_cell.angle_gamma   90.00
#
_symmetry.space_group_name_H-M   'P 1'
#
loop_
_entity.id
_entity.type
_entity.pdbx_description
1 polymer ?
#
loop_
_entity_poly.entity_id
_entity_poly.type
_entity_poly.pdbx_seq_one_letter_code
_entity_poly.pdbx_strand_id
1 'polypeptide(L)'
;MEKKIKFHKLTKLLLLITLFLNFTCAADVRLLNPIDSNEAKNQTLVGFIILDDLNNDAQDASAMILKVHPILSTEMVIFDWQSKTPVENLSNAKKPMVTVEEDGEKVSYTNQLVTSTPTFILDSRKDHYLGYMQWERFCNHCSKPTSYRINLEPQKSFSTLKIKGKPGEIVFLGIYRVSVTKEDFNINQILTNQARKLDYVFERISPNSPFWQKDFRDYYIWSKFEKEYGYNERSAEIKFLKNIINGQQKGYWKEKAEKRLSELLAAK
;
A
#
# COMPACT_ATOMS: atom_id res chain seq x y z
N MET A 1 37.32 6.88 53.52
CA MET A 1 36.75 7.66 52.39
C MET A 1 36.68 6.81 51.11
N GLU A 2 36.24 5.54 51.18
CA GLU A 2 36.37 4.58 50.05
C GLU A 2 35.03 4.04 49.51
N LYS A 3 33.90 4.25 50.19
CA LYS A 3 32.60 3.67 49.80
C LYS A 3 31.92 4.37 48.61
N LYS A 4 32.26 5.63 48.31
CA LYS A 4 31.61 6.41 47.24
C LYS A 4 32.10 6.06 45.82
N ILE A 5 33.32 5.52 45.67
CA ILE A 5 33.91 5.26 44.34
C ILE A 5 33.36 3.96 43.72
N LYS A 6 32.98 2.96 44.53
CA LYS A 6 32.40 1.70 44.03
C LYS A 6 30.99 1.86 43.46
N PHE A 7 30.16 2.73 44.05
CA PHE A 7 28.80 2.96 43.58
C PHE A 7 28.74 3.60 42.20
N HIS A 8 29.66 4.52 41.90
CA HIS A 8 29.70 5.23 40.62
C HIS A 8 30.17 4.35 39.44
N LYS A 9 30.99 3.33 39.72
CA LYS A 9 31.38 2.32 38.72
C LYS A 9 30.26 1.31 38.46
N LEU A 10 29.49 0.93 39.48
CA LEU A 10 28.34 0.03 39.31
C LEU A 10 27.20 0.67 38.51
N THR A 11 26.88 1.95 38.76
CA THR A 11 25.82 2.64 37.99
C THR A 11 26.20 2.87 36.54
N LYS A 12 27.47 3.15 36.22
CA LYS A 12 27.93 3.24 34.82
C LYS A 12 27.92 1.89 34.09
N LEU A 13 28.21 0.78 34.79
CA LEU A 13 28.14 -0.56 34.21
C LEU A 13 26.68 -1.00 33.96
N LEU A 14 25.75 -0.66 34.86
CA LEU A 14 24.33 -0.94 34.71
C LEU A 14 23.70 -0.16 33.54
N LEU A 15 24.11 1.11 33.35
CA LEU A 15 23.70 1.96 32.22
C LEU A 15 24.23 1.45 30.87
N LEU A 16 25.42 0.83 30.86
CA LEU A 16 25.95 0.21 29.65
C LEU A 16 25.15 -1.05 29.28
N ILE A 17 24.76 -1.86 30.28
CA ILE A 17 23.99 -3.10 30.07
C ILE A 17 22.55 -2.82 29.59
N THR A 18 21.90 -1.74 30.05
CA THR A 18 20.58 -1.34 29.53
C THR A 18 20.62 -0.75 28.12
N LEU A 19 21.76 -0.21 27.68
CA LEU A 19 21.96 0.24 26.29
C LEU A 19 22.12 -0.95 25.31
N PHE A 20 22.61 -2.11 25.76
CA PHE A 20 22.74 -3.31 24.92
C PHE A 20 21.53 -4.25 24.96
N LEU A 21 20.67 -4.17 25.98
CA LEU A 21 19.51 -5.07 26.14
C LEU A 21 18.22 -4.63 25.42
N ASN A 22 18.24 -3.51 24.69
CA ASN A 22 17.07 -3.01 23.96
C ASN A 22 17.10 -3.29 22.44
N PHE A 23 18.01 -4.13 21.96
CA PHE A 23 17.85 -4.76 20.64
C PHE A 23 16.81 -5.87 20.74
N THR A 24 15.54 -5.47 20.87
CA THR A 24 14.47 -6.34 20.40
C THR A 24 14.69 -6.46 18.89
N CYS A 25 15.32 -7.56 18.48
CA CYS A 25 15.46 -7.93 17.08
C CYS A 25 14.04 -8.21 16.57
N ALA A 26 13.35 -7.16 16.13
CA ALA A 26 12.08 -7.28 15.46
C ALA A 26 12.33 -8.13 14.22
N ALA A 27 11.56 -9.21 14.08
CA ALA A 27 11.73 -10.12 12.95
C ALA A 27 11.64 -9.34 11.63
N ASP A 28 12.54 -9.61 10.70
CA ASP A 28 12.55 -9.00 9.37
C ASP A 28 11.27 -9.43 8.63
N VAL A 29 10.42 -8.48 8.24
CA VAL A 29 9.12 -8.78 7.60
C VAL A 29 9.30 -8.71 6.08
N ARG A 30 9.21 -9.87 5.41
CA ARG A 30 9.45 -10.03 3.97
C ARG A 30 8.21 -10.46 3.21
N LEU A 31 8.18 -10.18 1.91
CA LEU A 31 7.19 -10.80 1.04
C LEU A 31 7.44 -12.30 0.98
N LEU A 32 6.35 -13.09 0.93
CA LEU A 32 6.42 -14.53 0.81
C LEU A 32 7.19 -14.89 -0.46
N ASN A 33 8.38 -15.46 -0.27
CA ASN A 33 9.15 -16.01 -1.38
C ASN A 33 8.50 -17.33 -1.81
N PRO A 34 8.49 -17.63 -3.12
CA PRO A 34 8.16 -18.98 -3.57
C PRO A 34 9.19 -19.97 -2.99
N ILE A 35 8.70 -21.12 -2.53
CA ILE A 35 9.53 -22.19 -1.95
C ILE A 35 10.46 -22.77 -3.01
N ASP A 36 9.98 -22.86 -4.26
CA ASP A 36 10.75 -23.36 -5.38
C ASP A 36 10.41 -22.66 -6.71
N SER A 37 11.14 -23.05 -7.76
CA SER A 37 10.94 -22.51 -9.11
C SER A 37 9.57 -22.85 -9.73
N ASN A 38 8.85 -23.86 -9.23
CA ASN A 38 7.52 -24.21 -9.70
C ASN A 38 6.45 -23.34 -9.05
N GLU A 39 6.55 -23.08 -7.75
CA GLU A 39 5.69 -22.13 -7.06
C GLU A 39 5.88 -20.70 -7.61
N ALA A 40 7.11 -20.32 -7.93
CA ALA A 40 7.41 -19.03 -8.56
C ALA A 40 6.62 -18.81 -9.87
N LYS A 41 6.30 -19.88 -10.60
CA LYS A 41 5.50 -19.80 -11.83
C LYS A 41 4.01 -19.58 -11.55
N ASN A 42 3.54 -19.85 -10.34
CA ASN A 42 2.13 -19.66 -9.97
C ASN A 42 1.89 -18.31 -9.29
N GLN A 43 2.94 -17.52 -9.04
CA GLN A 43 2.81 -16.25 -8.33
C GLN A 43 3.13 -15.06 -9.23
N THR A 44 2.47 -13.94 -8.97
CA THR A 44 2.80 -12.61 -9.51
C THR A 44 2.71 -11.58 -8.40
N LEU A 45 3.59 -10.58 -8.45
CA LEU A 45 3.57 -9.46 -7.51
C LEU A 45 2.99 -8.23 -8.21
N VAL A 46 1.91 -7.70 -7.68
CA VAL A 46 1.16 -6.62 -8.28
C VAL A 46 1.19 -5.38 -7.40
N GLY A 47 1.51 -4.24 -8.00
CA GLY A 47 1.40 -2.92 -7.38
C GLY A 47 0.51 -1.98 -8.18
N PHE A 48 -0.23 -1.12 -7.49
CA PHE A 48 -0.99 -0.02 -8.11
C PHE A 48 -1.30 1.05 -7.05
N ILE A 49 -1.68 2.23 -7.51
CA ILE A 49 -2.03 3.35 -6.63
C ILE A 49 -3.45 3.81 -6.95
N ILE A 50 -4.29 3.98 -5.93
CA ILE A 50 -5.61 4.59 -6.05
C ILE A 50 -5.64 5.87 -5.24
N LEU A 51 -6.10 6.94 -5.87
CA LEU A 51 -6.18 8.28 -5.32
C LEU A 51 -7.63 8.76 -5.32
N ASP A 52 -8.03 9.51 -4.30
CA ASP A 52 -9.31 10.23 -4.29
C ASP A 52 -9.13 11.56 -5.06
N ASP A 53 -9.82 11.75 -6.19
CA ASP A 53 -9.75 12.99 -6.99
C ASP A 53 -11.06 13.78 -6.88
N LEU A 54 -10.98 14.97 -6.30
CA LEU A 54 -12.10 15.85 -5.92
C LEU A 54 -12.67 16.71 -7.06
N ASN A 55 -12.16 16.56 -8.29
CA ASN A 55 -12.36 17.56 -9.34
C ASN A 55 -13.81 17.82 -9.83
N ASN A 56 -14.82 17.10 -9.32
CA ASN A 56 -16.24 17.38 -9.62
C ASN A 56 -17.07 17.93 -8.44
N ASP A 57 -16.50 18.04 -7.23
CA ASP A 57 -17.19 18.67 -6.09
C ASP A 57 -16.99 20.20 -6.15
N ALA A 58 -17.57 20.83 -7.17
CA ALA A 58 -17.55 22.28 -7.37
C ALA A 58 -18.22 23.07 -6.20
N GLN A 59 -18.85 22.39 -5.26
CA GLN A 59 -19.45 22.99 -4.06
C GLN A 59 -18.52 23.02 -2.83
N ASP A 60 -17.53 22.14 -2.72
CA ASP A 60 -16.66 22.06 -1.53
C ASP A 60 -15.33 22.81 -1.70
N ALA A 61 -14.91 23.05 -2.94
CA ALA A 61 -13.64 23.72 -3.27
C ALA A 61 -13.56 25.18 -2.81
N SER A 62 -14.69 25.84 -2.53
CA SER A 62 -14.71 27.26 -2.13
C SER A 62 -14.46 27.51 -0.64
N ALA A 63 -14.45 26.49 0.22
CA ALA A 63 -14.34 26.70 1.68
C ALA A 63 -13.37 25.77 2.43
N MET A 64 -12.89 24.68 1.82
CA MET A 64 -12.08 23.68 2.55
C MET A 64 -10.92 23.18 1.69
N ILE A 65 -9.68 23.36 2.18
CA ILE A 65 -8.53 22.60 1.69
C ILE A 65 -8.75 21.16 2.15
N LEU A 66 -9.23 20.31 1.25
CA LEU A 66 -9.38 18.88 1.46
C LEU A 66 -8.05 18.20 1.16
N LYS A 67 -7.54 17.43 2.13
CA LYS A 67 -6.29 16.68 1.97
C LYS A 67 -6.59 15.32 1.38
N VAL A 68 -6.02 15.04 0.20
CA VAL A 68 -6.17 13.75 -0.49
C VAL A 68 -5.18 12.75 0.09
N HIS A 69 -5.71 11.69 0.71
CA HIS A 69 -4.91 10.56 1.14
C HIS A 69 -4.94 9.44 0.08
N PRO A 70 -3.79 8.85 -0.24
CA PRO A 70 -3.74 7.65 -1.05
C PRO A 70 -4.34 6.49 -0.26
N ILE A 71 -5.19 5.71 -0.91
CA ILE A 71 -5.87 4.59 -0.27
C ILE A 71 -4.85 3.49 0.01
N LEU A 72 -4.80 3.01 1.24
CA LEU A 72 -3.82 2.03 1.69
C LEU A 72 -4.24 0.61 1.29
N SER A 73 -3.28 -0.29 1.17
CA SER A 73 -3.58 -1.70 0.86
C SER A 73 -4.42 -2.37 1.94
N THR A 74 -4.32 -1.89 3.19
CA THR A 74 -5.16 -2.36 4.30
C THR A 74 -6.63 -2.01 4.15
N GLU A 75 -6.93 -1.05 3.29
CA GLU A 75 -8.27 -0.52 3.07
C GLU A 75 -8.90 -1.03 1.77
N MET A 76 -8.23 -1.93 1.06
CA MET A 76 -8.66 -2.53 -0.20
C MET A 76 -8.80 -4.03 -0.04
N VAL A 77 -9.80 -4.66 -0.67
CA VAL A 77 -9.90 -6.14 -0.73
C VAL A 77 -9.96 -6.58 -2.19
N ILE A 78 -9.00 -7.44 -2.57
CA ILE A 78 -8.95 -8.09 -3.87
C ILE A 78 -9.72 -9.40 -3.79
N PHE A 79 -10.47 -9.72 -4.84
CA PHE A 79 -11.25 -10.93 -4.96
C PHE A 79 -10.78 -11.76 -6.16
N ASP A 80 -10.87 -13.06 -6.01
CA ASP A 80 -10.76 -14.02 -7.12
C ASP A 80 -12.00 -13.91 -8.01
N TRP A 81 -11.79 -13.78 -9.32
CA TRP A 81 -12.88 -13.60 -10.27
C TRP A 81 -13.83 -14.81 -10.33
N GLN A 82 -13.30 -16.02 -10.24
CA GLN A 82 -14.07 -17.25 -10.42
C GLN A 82 -14.79 -17.64 -9.13
N SER A 83 -14.09 -17.69 -8.00
CA SER A 83 -14.69 -18.08 -6.72
C SER A 83 -15.47 -16.96 -6.05
N LYS A 84 -15.25 -15.69 -6.46
CA LYS A 84 -15.81 -14.48 -5.82
C LYS A 84 -15.49 -14.39 -4.34
N THR A 85 -14.41 -15.03 -3.91
CA THR A 85 -13.92 -14.97 -2.52
C THR A 85 -12.82 -13.93 -2.41
N PRO A 86 -12.71 -13.24 -1.26
CA PRO A 86 -11.53 -12.44 -0.98
C PRO A 86 -10.27 -13.28 -1.16
N VAL A 87 -9.29 -12.74 -1.88
CA VAL A 87 -7.90 -13.18 -1.72
C VAL A 87 -7.53 -12.82 -0.29
N GLU A 88 -7.04 -13.78 0.50
CA GLU A 88 -6.76 -13.58 1.92
C GLU A 88 -5.97 -12.28 2.14
N ASN A 89 -6.70 -11.28 2.59
CA ASN A 89 -6.20 -9.96 2.88
C ASN A 89 -5.89 -9.94 4.36
N LEU A 90 -4.60 -9.96 4.70
CA LEU A 90 -4.15 -9.91 6.08
C LEU A 90 -4.23 -8.49 6.67
N SER A 91 -4.96 -7.57 6.03
CA SER A 91 -5.20 -6.22 6.58
C SER A 91 -5.86 -6.23 7.96
N ASN A 92 -6.46 -7.35 8.35
CA ASN A 92 -6.90 -7.57 9.72
C ASN A 92 -5.84 -8.36 10.51
N ALA A 93 -4.94 -7.58 11.12
CA ALA A 93 -4.07 -7.92 12.24
C ALA A 93 -2.84 -8.82 11.99
N LYS A 94 -1.67 -8.15 11.89
CA LYS A 94 -0.46 -8.40 12.71
C LYS A 94 0.12 -9.82 12.79
N LYS A 95 -0.14 -10.72 11.85
CA LYS A 95 0.57 -12.01 11.84
C LYS A 95 1.25 -12.23 10.50
N PRO A 96 2.59 -12.28 10.46
CA PRO A 96 3.25 -12.97 9.36
C PRO A 96 2.68 -14.38 9.23
N MET A 97 2.45 -14.83 8.00
CA MET A 97 1.91 -16.16 7.70
C MET A 97 2.81 -17.24 8.28
N VAL A 98 4.12 -17.02 8.25
CA VAL A 98 5.14 -17.95 8.76
C VAL A 98 6.28 -17.12 9.36
N THR A 99 6.76 -17.52 10.54
CA THR A 99 8.05 -17.06 11.08
C THR A 99 9.01 -18.23 11.08
N VAL A 100 10.18 -18.05 10.48
CA VAL A 100 11.27 -19.04 10.42
C VAL A 100 12.58 -18.43 10.89
N GLU A 101 13.55 -19.28 11.21
CA GLU A 101 14.94 -18.85 11.41
C GLU A 101 15.73 -19.10 10.13
N GLU A 102 16.32 -18.05 9.56
CA GLU A 102 17.18 -18.11 8.38
C GLU A 102 18.52 -17.46 8.71
N ASP A 103 19.64 -18.17 8.48
CA ASP A 103 21.00 -17.67 8.75
C ASP A 103 21.19 -17.08 10.16
N GLY A 104 20.45 -17.60 11.15
CA GLY A 104 20.49 -17.12 12.54
C GLY A 104 19.59 -15.92 12.84
N GLU A 105 18.78 -15.46 11.88
CA GLU A 105 17.83 -14.35 12.03
C GLU A 105 16.38 -14.84 11.99
N LYS A 106 15.50 -14.20 12.78
CA LYS A 106 14.05 -14.45 12.70
C LYS A 106 13.46 -13.66 11.54
N VAL A 107 12.92 -14.38 10.57
CA VAL A 107 12.29 -13.81 9.37
C VAL A 107 10.81 -14.14 9.39
N SER A 108 9.99 -13.15 9.06
CA SER A 108 8.53 -13.19 9.10
C SER A 108 7.96 -12.91 7.70
N TYR A 109 7.19 -13.84 7.14
CA TYR A 109 6.69 -13.74 5.77
C TYR A 109 5.24 -13.23 5.68
N THR A 110 4.95 -12.40 4.68
CA THR A 110 3.61 -11.85 4.39
C THR A 110 3.29 -11.89 2.89
N ASN A 111 2.01 -12.02 2.53
CA ASN A 111 1.55 -11.92 1.14
C ASN A 111 1.29 -10.46 0.69
N GLN A 112 1.41 -9.50 1.61
CA GLN A 112 1.14 -8.09 1.40
C GLN A 112 2.12 -7.21 2.17
N LEU A 113 2.64 -6.18 1.51
CA LEU A 113 3.43 -5.14 2.15
C LEU A 113 2.58 -3.89 2.39
N VAL A 114 2.57 -3.41 3.63
CA VAL A 114 2.04 -2.09 3.98
C VAL A 114 3.12 -1.06 3.67
N THR A 115 3.30 -0.74 2.40
CA THR A 115 4.20 0.34 1.96
C THR A 115 3.40 1.53 1.45
N SER A 116 4.11 2.55 0.97
CA SER A 116 3.46 3.65 0.30
C SER A 116 2.71 3.17 -0.97
N THR A 117 3.08 2.06 -1.59
CA THR A 117 2.34 1.50 -2.73
C THR A 117 1.68 0.18 -2.33
N PRO A 118 0.34 0.06 -2.43
CA PRO A 118 -0.33 -1.21 -2.27
C PRO A 118 0.32 -2.31 -3.10
N THR A 119 0.74 -3.40 -2.44
CA THR A 119 1.54 -4.47 -3.04
C THR A 119 0.97 -5.82 -2.61
N PHE A 120 0.67 -6.69 -3.57
CA PHE A 120 -0.03 -7.96 -3.35
C PHE A 120 0.66 -9.11 -4.11
N ILE A 121 0.89 -10.24 -3.45
CA ILE A 121 1.21 -11.51 -4.13
C ILE A 121 -0.08 -12.21 -4.49
N LEU A 122 -0.26 -12.53 -5.78
CA LEU A 122 -1.48 -13.13 -6.32
C LEU A 122 -1.15 -14.39 -7.13
N ASP A 123 -2.15 -15.26 -7.34
CA ASP A 123 -2.03 -16.42 -8.23
C ASP A 123 -2.02 -15.96 -9.69
N SER A 124 -0.90 -16.14 -10.41
CA SER A 124 -0.73 -15.68 -11.79
C SER A 124 -1.68 -16.34 -12.79
N ARG A 125 -2.30 -17.47 -12.42
CA ARG A 125 -3.21 -18.24 -13.29
C ARG A 125 -4.65 -17.75 -13.21
N LYS A 126 -4.94 -16.87 -12.26
CA LYS A 126 -6.30 -16.41 -11.97
C LYS A 126 -6.46 -14.94 -12.30
N ASP A 127 -7.67 -14.61 -12.74
CA ASP A 127 -8.09 -13.23 -12.88
C ASP A 127 -8.62 -12.73 -11.53
N HIS A 128 -8.32 -11.47 -11.21
CA HIS A 128 -8.70 -10.85 -9.95
C HIS A 128 -9.37 -9.50 -10.20
N TYR A 129 -10.17 -9.05 -9.24
CA TYR A 129 -10.76 -7.71 -9.26
C TYR A 129 -10.71 -7.08 -7.88
N LEU A 130 -10.71 -5.75 -7.83
CA LEU A 130 -10.84 -5.01 -6.59
C LEU A 130 -12.33 -4.97 -6.21
N GLY A 131 -12.73 -5.65 -5.15
CA GLY A 131 -14.15 -5.78 -4.77
C GLY A 131 -14.59 -4.81 -3.69
N TYR A 132 -13.66 -4.38 -2.83
CA TYR A 132 -13.95 -3.44 -1.75
C TYR A 132 -12.85 -2.40 -1.62
N MET A 133 -13.27 -1.18 -1.30
CA MET A 133 -12.39 -0.09 -0.90
C MET A 133 -13.04 0.69 0.24
N GLN A 134 -12.24 1.11 1.20
CA GLN A 134 -12.60 2.15 2.16
C GLN A 134 -11.50 3.21 2.21
N TRP A 135 -11.83 4.43 2.59
CA TRP A 135 -10.83 5.46 2.87
C TRP A 135 -11.47 6.58 3.68
N GLU A 136 -10.62 7.43 4.24
CA GLU A 136 -11.04 8.61 4.98
C GLU A 136 -10.67 9.88 4.23
N ARG A 137 -11.60 10.84 4.21
CA ARG A 137 -11.39 12.18 3.67
C ARG A 137 -11.27 13.17 4.83
N PHE A 138 -10.15 13.90 4.84
CA PHE A 138 -9.86 14.91 5.84
C PHE A 138 -10.18 16.29 5.30
N CYS A 139 -10.96 17.05 6.05
CA CYS A 139 -11.17 18.47 5.80
C CYS A 139 -10.61 19.28 6.97
N ASN A 140 -9.94 20.41 6.69
CA ASN A 140 -9.27 21.21 7.72
C ASN A 140 -10.21 21.75 8.83
N HIS A 141 -11.51 21.81 8.56
CA HIS A 141 -12.51 22.35 9.49
C HIS A 141 -13.54 21.30 9.97
N CYS A 142 -13.30 20.02 9.69
CA CYS A 142 -14.19 18.94 10.09
C CYS A 142 -13.74 18.39 11.44
N SER A 143 -14.67 18.23 12.38
CA SER A 143 -14.38 17.62 13.68
C SER A 143 -14.02 16.15 13.60
N LYS A 144 -14.41 15.46 12.52
CA LYS A 144 -14.07 14.06 12.22
C LYS A 144 -13.88 13.87 10.70
N PRO A 145 -12.97 12.98 10.27
CA PRO A 145 -12.86 12.62 8.86
C PRO A 145 -14.13 11.89 8.39
N THR A 146 -14.50 12.11 7.12
CA THR A 146 -15.59 11.37 6.48
C THR A 146 -15.06 10.04 5.99
N SER A 147 -15.63 8.92 6.47
CA SER A 147 -15.27 7.58 6.00
C SER A 147 -16.15 7.18 4.83
N TYR A 148 -15.51 6.89 3.70
CA TYR A 148 -16.16 6.32 2.52
C TYR A 148 -15.90 4.82 2.44
N ARG A 149 -16.90 4.07 1.98
CA ARG A 149 -16.84 2.63 1.76
C ARG A 149 -17.58 2.30 0.48
N ILE A 150 -16.93 1.60 -0.44
CA ILE A 150 -17.50 1.22 -1.72
C ILE A 150 -17.27 -0.28 -1.95
N ASN A 151 -18.35 -0.98 -2.27
CA ASN A 151 -18.28 -2.28 -2.92
C ASN A 151 -18.27 -2.05 -4.42
N LEU A 152 -17.18 -2.40 -5.09
CA LEU A 152 -17.09 -2.22 -6.53
C LEU A 152 -17.83 -3.34 -7.25
N GLU A 153 -18.58 -2.95 -8.27
CA GLU A 153 -19.16 -3.91 -9.21
C GLU A 153 -18.01 -4.65 -9.94
N PRO A 154 -17.99 -6.00 -9.94
CA PRO A 154 -16.86 -6.77 -10.45
C PRO A 154 -16.47 -6.45 -11.89
N GLN A 155 -17.44 -6.29 -12.81
CA GLN A 155 -17.12 -6.01 -14.21
C GLN A 155 -16.48 -4.63 -14.38
N LYS A 156 -17.04 -3.60 -13.76
CA LYS A 156 -16.49 -2.25 -13.76
C LYS A 156 -15.08 -2.25 -13.18
N SER A 157 -14.87 -2.90 -12.03
CA SER A 157 -13.55 -3.03 -11.40
C SER A 157 -12.54 -3.70 -12.33
N PHE A 158 -12.88 -4.86 -12.90
CA PHE A 158 -12.01 -5.63 -13.79
C PHE A 158 -11.69 -4.89 -15.09
N SER A 159 -12.66 -4.16 -15.65
CA SER A 159 -12.47 -3.37 -16.87
C SER A 159 -11.55 -2.17 -16.68
N THR A 160 -11.58 -1.55 -15.49
CA THR A 160 -10.74 -0.40 -15.16
C THR A 160 -9.35 -0.85 -14.70
N LEU A 161 -9.29 -1.68 -13.65
CA LEU A 161 -8.08 -2.19 -13.05
C LEU A 161 -7.97 -3.68 -13.36
N LYS A 162 -7.31 -4.00 -14.47
CA LYS A 162 -7.09 -5.38 -14.89
C LYS A 162 -5.99 -6.03 -14.05
N ILE A 163 -6.38 -6.65 -12.93
CA ILE A 163 -5.45 -7.38 -12.05
C ILE A 163 -5.18 -8.76 -12.65
N LYS A 164 -4.22 -8.80 -13.57
CA LYS A 164 -3.71 -10.02 -14.19
C LYS A 164 -2.20 -9.89 -14.34
N GLY A 165 -1.45 -10.78 -13.72
CA GLY A 165 0.00 -10.84 -13.85
C GLY A 165 0.47 -12.13 -14.49
N LYS A 166 1.69 -12.14 -15.03
CA LYS A 166 2.30 -13.36 -15.56
C LYS A 166 3.05 -14.11 -14.46
N PRO A 167 3.25 -15.44 -14.65
CA PRO A 167 4.17 -16.24 -13.85
C PRO A 167 5.50 -15.54 -13.56
N GLY A 168 5.79 -15.31 -12.28
CA GLY A 168 7.07 -14.77 -11.81
C GLY A 168 7.35 -13.32 -12.19
N GLU A 169 6.31 -12.56 -12.55
CA GLU A 169 6.39 -11.14 -12.93
C GLU A 169 6.09 -10.22 -11.74
N ILE A 170 6.84 -9.12 -11.67
CA ILE A 170 6.48 -7.94 -10.87
C ILE A 170 5.87 -6.92 -11.82
N VAL A 171 4.63 -6.52 -11.56
CA VAL A 171 3.90 -5.59 -12.42
C VAL A 171 3.36 -4.42 -11.62
N PHE A 172 3.62 -3.21 -12.13
CA PHE A 172 2.93 -2.00 -11.69
C PHE A 172 1.81 -1.70 -12.67
N LEU A 173 0.55 -1.75 -12.21
CA LEU A 173 -0.62 -1.58 -13.09
C LEU A 173 -0.96 -0.12 -13.38
N GLY A 174 -0.24 0.82 -12.77
CA GLY A 174 -0.42 2.26 -12.96
C GLY A 174 -1.14 2.95 -11.80
N ILE A 175 -1.61 4.17 -12.08
CA ILE A 175 -2.28 5.03 -11.12
C ILE A 175 -3.73 5.22 -11.53
N TYR A 176 -4.62 5.10 -10.56
CA TYR A 176 -6.06 5.17 -10.73
C TYR A 176 -6.62 6.25 -9.83
N ARG A 177 -7.74 6.82 -10.24
CA ARG A 177 -8.52 7.72 -9.40
C ARG A 177 -9.90 7.13 -9.12
N VAL A 178 -10.36 7.37 -7.90
CA VAL A 178 -11.74 7.22 -7.50
C VAL A 178 -12.28 8.61 -7.20
N SER A 179 -13.49 8.91 -7.67
CA SER A 179 -14.18 10.17 -7.41
C SER A 179 -15.61 9.85 -7.01
N VAL A 180 -16.03 10.31 -5.83
CA VAL A 180 -17.44 10.25 -5.43
C VAL A 180 -18.19 11.32 -6.23
N THR A 181 -19.25 10.93 -6.95
CA THR A 181 -20.05 11.84 -7.79
C THR A 181 -21.39 12.20 -7.17
N LYS A 182 -21.89 11.38 -6.25
CA LYS A 182 -23.11 11.65 -5.50
C LYS A 182 -23.05 10.96 -4.16
N GLU A 183 -23.46 11.69 -3.13
CA GLU A 183 -23.65 11.16 -1.79
C GLU A 183 -25.12 11.32 -1.40
N ASP A 184 -25.84 10.21 -1.26
CA ASP A 184 -27.23 10.26 -0.75
C ASP A 184 -27.18 10.48 0.78
N PHE A 185 -27.23 11.75 1.19
CA PHE A 185 -27.23 12.12 2.61
C PHE A 185 -28.58 11.79 3.25
N ASN A 186 -28.61 10.78 4.12
CA ASN A 186 -29.77 10.50 4.96
C ASN A 186 -29.37 10.53 6.44
N ILE A 187 -29.91 11.48 7.20
CA ILE A 187 -29.67 11.66 8.63
C ILE A 187 -29.91 10.37 9.44
N ASN A 188 -30.86 9.54 9.00
CA ASN A 188 -31.16 8.27 9.68
C ASN A 188 -30.03 7.24 9.49
N GLN A 189 -29.26 7.29 8.39
CA GLN A 189 -28.12 6.38 8.16
C GLN A 189 -26.94 6.67 9.09
N ILE A 190 -26.80 7.92 9.56
CA ILE A 190 -25.78 8.32 10.55
C ILE A 190 -26.04 7.64 11.90
N LEU A 191 -27.32 7.50 12.27
CA LEU A 191 -27.74 6.86 13.51
C LEU A 191 -27.68 5.33 13.45
N THR A 192 -27.80 4.74 12.25
CA THR A 192 -27.88 3.28 12.06
C THR A 192 -26.58 2.62 11.60
N ASN A 193 -25.47 3.35 11.46
CA ASN A 193 -24.19 2.83 10.94
C ASN A 193 -24.32 2.12 9.57
N GLN A 194 -25.36 2.46 8.79
CA GLN A 194 -25.55 1.86 7.47
C GLN A 194 -24.59 2.52 6.47
N ALA A 195 -23.98 1.71 5.60
CA ALA A 195 -23.08 2.20 4.57
C ALA A 195 -23.83 3.20 3.67
N ARG A 196 -23.26 4.40 3.50
CA ARG A 196 -23.80 5.41 2.60
C ARG A 196 -23.84 4.86 1.18
N LYS A 197 -24.93 5.13 0.44
CA LYS A 197 -24.97 4.83 -0.98
C LYS A 197 -24.20 5.93 -1.71
N LEU A 198 -23.10 5.55 -2.35
CA LEU A 198 -22.19 6.46 -3.04
C LEU A 198 -22.21 6.12 -4.53
N ASP A 199 -22.50 7.12 -5.36
CA ASP A 199 -22.18 7.02 -6.79
C ASP A 199 -20.71 7.43 -6.97
N TYR A 200 -20.00 6.70 -7.83
CA TYR A 200 -18.57 6.89 -8.00
C TYR A 200 -18.11 6.66 -9.44
N VAL A 201 -17.04 7.37 -9.80
CA VAL A 201 -16.22 7.14 -10.99
C VAL A 201 -14.93 6.47 -10.54
N PHE A 202 -14.52 5.43 -11.26
CA PHE A 202 -13.26 4.74 -11.03
C PHE A 202 -12.56 4.55 -12.38
N GLU A 203 -11.40 5.17 -12.55
CA GLU A 203 -10.71 5.23 -13.84
C GLU A 203 -9.18 5.29 -13.70
N ARG A 204 -8.48 4.88 -14.76
CA ARG A 204 -7.03 5.02 -14.85
C ARG A 204 -6.66 6.46 -15.21
N ILE A 205 -5.63 6.99 -14.56
CA ILE A 205 -5.08 8.29 -14.90
C ILE A 205 -4.19 8.15 -16.14
N SER A 206 -4.60 8.76 -17.25
CA SER A 206 -3.81 8.80 -18.49
C SER A 206 -2.51 9.60 -18.31
N PRO A 207 -1.39 9.24 -18.99
CA PRO A 207 -0.14 10.01 -18.95
C PRO A 207 -0.30 11.49 -19.32
N ASN A 208 -1.28 11.82 -20.17
CA ASN A 208 -1.55 13.18 -20.62
C ASN A 208 -2.67 13.87 -19.82
N SER A 209 -3.10 13.28 -18.70
CA SER A 209 -4.16 13.84 -17.87
C SER A 209 -3.75 15.18 -17.24
N PRO A 210 -4.65 16.18 -17.17
CA PRO A 210 -4.44 17.39 -16.38
C PRO A 210 -4.13 17.12 -14.90
N PHE A 211 -4.46 15.92 -14.40
CA PHE A 211 -4.07 15.45 -13.07
C PHE A 211 -2.57 15.67 -12.77
N TRP A 212 -1.69 15.41 -13.74
CA TRP A 212 -0.24 15.52 -13.54
C TRP A 212 0.28 16.96 -13.43
N GLN A 213 -0.56 17.93 -13.80
CA GLN A 213 -0.23 19.36 -13.71
C GLN A 213 -0.71 19.97 -12.39
N LYS A 214 -1.45 19.20 -11.57
CA LYS A 214 -1.92 19.67 -10.27
C LYS A 214 -0.74 19.87 -9.33
N ASP A 215 -0.80 20.96 -8.59
CA ASP A 215 0.17 21.25 -7.55
C ASP A 215 -0.22 20.50 -6.26
N PHE A 216 0.44 19.37 -6.04
CA PHE A 216 0.21 18.50 -4.90
C PHE A 216 0.92 19.01 -3.63
N ARG A 217 0.72 20.27 -3.23
CA ARG A 217 1.34 20.86 -2.02
C ARG A 217 1.11 20.07 -0.72
N ASP A 218 0.16 19.14 -0.70
CA ASP A 218 -0.03 18.18 0.38
C ASP A 218 0.91 16.95 0.28
N TYR A 219 1.84 16.89 1.23
CA TYR A 219 3.01 16.00 1.27
C TYR A 219 2.72 14.48 1.17
N TYR A 220 1.51 14.01 1.49
CA TYR A 220 1.22 12.58 1.56
C TYR A 220 1.29 11.87 0.21
N ILE A 221 0.88 12.55 -0.87
CA ILE A 221 0.89 11.97 -2.21
C ILE A 221 2.32 11.93 -2.79
N TRP A 222 3.20 12.86 -2.39
CA TRP A 222 4.61 12.85 -2.83
C TRP A 222 5.36 11.60 -2.38
N SER A 223 4.98 11.00 -1.25
CA SER A 223 5.56 9.73 -0.77
C SER A 223 5.37 8.54 -1.73
N LYS A 224 4.53 8.71 -2.75
CA LYS A 224 4.21 7.70 -3.78
C LYS A 224 5.08 7.80 -5.02
N PHE A 225 5.86 8.87 -5.14
CA PHE A 225 6.70 9.14 -6.29
C PHE A 225 8.16 9.16 -5.89
N GLU A 226 9.04 8.86 -6.84
CA GLU A 226 10.46 9.09 -6.69
C GLU A 226 10.80 10.50 -7.15
N LYS A 227 11.30 11.32 -6.22
CA LYS A 227 11.47 12.77 -6.44
C LYS A 227 12.36 13.09 -7.64
N GLU A 228 13.39 12.28 -7.84
CA GLU A 228 14.36 12.42 -8.93
C GLU A 228 13.74 12.26 -10.33
N TYR A 229 12.60 11.56 -10.44
CA TYR A 229 11.94 11.26 -11.72
C TYR A 229 10.63 12.03 -11.91
N GLY A 230 10.34 13.00 -11.03
CA GLY A 230 9.15 13.85 -11.09
C GLY A 230 7.85 13.15 -10.66
N TYR A 231 6.71 13.72 -11.06
CA TYR A 231 5.37 13.23 -10.70
C TYR A 231 4.68 12.64 -11.93
N ASN A 232 4.90 11.35 -12.16
CA ASN A 232 4.33 10.61 -13.29
C ASN A 232 4.26 9.10 -12.97
N GLU A 233 3.65 8.32 -13.85
CA GLU A 233 3.49 6.86 -13.69
C GLU A 233 4.84 6.13 -13.54
N ARG A 234 5.85 6.53 -14.32
CA ARG A 234 7.20 5.94 -14.27
C ARG A 234 7.86 6.15 -12.90
N SER A 235 7.75 7.36 -12.36
CA SER A 235 8.27 7.69 -11.04
C SER A 235 7.58 6.88 -9.93
N ALA A 236 6.28 6.65 -10.05
CA ALA A 236 5.55 5.78 -9.13
C ALA A 236 5.98 4.31 -9.23
N GLU A 237 6.20 3.79 -10.44
CA GLU A 237 6.74 2.43 -10.63
C GLU A 237 8.13 2.29 -10.00
N ILE A 238 9.01 3.29 -10.20
CA ILE A 238 10.34 3.31 -9.55
C ILE A 238 10.19 3.27 -8.02
N LYS A 239 9.29 4.08 -7.46
CA LYS A 239 9.05 4.11 -6.01
C LYS A 239 8.54 2.77 -5.49
N PHE A 240 7.60 2.15 -6.20
CA PHE A 240 7.10 0.81 -5.92
C PHE A 240 8.21 -0.24 -5.87
N LEU A 241 9.06 -0.29 -6.89
CA LEU A 241 10.19 -1.23 -6.96
C LEU A 241 11.19 -0.98 -5.83
N LYS A 242 11.58 0.27 -5.58
CA LYS A 242 12.47 0.63 -4.47
C LYS A 242 11.89 0.24 -3.10
N ASN A 243 10.58 0.37 -2.90
CA ASN A 243 9.95 -0.07 -1.65
C ASN A 243 10.09 -1.60 -1.45
N ILE A 244 9.95 -2.40 -2.51
CA ILE A 244 10.14 -3.86 -2.45
C ILE A 244 11.61 -4.21 -2.14
N ILE A 245 12.54 -3.53 -2.82
CA ILE A 245 13.98 -3.76 -2.66
C ILE A 245 14.45 -3.39 -1.24
N ASN A 246 14.00 -2.25 -0.73
CA ASN A 246 14.38 -1.75 0.59
C ASN A 246 13.68 -2.51 1.73
N GLY A 247 12.51 -3.08 1.45
CA GLY A 247 11.75 -3.87 2.43
C GLY A 247 12.28 -5.27 2.65
N GLN A 248 13.30 -5.72 1.91
CA GLN A 248 13.82 -7.08 1.98
C GLN A 248 15.35 -7.10 1.84
N GLN A 249 16.04 -7.84 2.70
CA GLN A 249 17.49 -7.99 2.56
C GLN A 249 17.89 -8.90 1.40
N LYS A 250 17.12 -9.96 1.16
CA LYS A 250 17.30 -10.96 0.11
C LYS A 250 15.96 -11.58 -0.28
N GLY A 251 15.90 -12.32 -1.38
CA GLY A 251 14.73 -13.09 -1.78
C GLY A 251 14.33 -12.90 -3.24
N TYR A 252 13.48 -13.80 -3.73
CA TYR A 252 13.04 -13.87 -5.11
C TYR A 252 12.45 -12.54 -5.60
N TRP A 253 11.54 -11.93 -4.81
CA TRP A 253 10.89 -10.69 -5.20
C TRP A 253 11.83 -9.48 -5.18
N LYS A 254 12.86 -9.50 -4.34
CA LYS A 254 13.89 -8.46 -4.36
C LYS A 254 14.68 -8.52 -5.67
N GLU A 255 15.21 -9.69 -6.02
CA GLU A 255 16.00 -9.89 -7.25
C GLU A 255 15.20 -9.49 -8.51
N LYS A 256 13.91 -9.85 -8.54
CA LYS A 256 13.00 -9.47 -9.61
C LYS A 256 12.77 -7.96 -9.66
N ALA A 257 12.65 -7.31 -8.51
CA ALA A 257 12.44 -5.87 -8.44
C ALA A 257 13.70 -5.09 -8.87
N GLU A 258 14.88 -5.55 -8.46
CA GLU A 258 16.17 -4.99 -8.90
C GLU A 258 16.32 -5.09 -10.41
N LYS A 259 16.07 -6.28 -10.98
CA LYS A 259 16.11 -6.48 -12.44
C LYS A 259 15.16 -5.53 -13.17
N ARG A 260 13.88 -5.48 -12.75
CA ARG A 260 12.88 -4.61 -13.37
C ARG A 260 13.24 -3.13 -13.24
N LEU A 261 13.79 -2.72 -12.09
CA LEU A 261 14.26 -1.36 -11.88
C LEU A 261 15.40 -1.02 -12.83
N SER A 262 16.40 -1.88 -12.98
CA SER A 262 17.49 -1.67 -13.94
C SER A 262 16.99 -1.54 -15.38
N GLU A 263 16.06 -2.38 -15.81
CA GLU A 263 15.43 -2.30 -17.14
C GLU A 263 14.68 -0.96 -17.32
N LEU A 264 13.90 -0.56 -16.31
CA LEU A 264 13.13 0.68 -16.32
C LEU A 264 14.01 1.93 -16.35
N LEU A 265 15.19 1.89 -15.72
CA LEU A 265 16.15 2.99 -15.76
C LEU A 265 16.95 3.05 -17.07
N ALA A 266 17.13 1.90 -17.74
CA ALA A 266 17.82 1.83 -19.03
C ALA A 266 16.96 2.28 -20.21
N ALA A 267 15.65 2.05 -20.17
CA ALA A 267 14.70 2.53 -21.17
C ALA A 267 14.49 4.05 -21.01
N LYS A 268 15.15 4.90 -21.81
CA LYS A 268 14.92 6.35 -21.76
C LYS A 268 13.54 6.72 -22.26
#